data_AF-A0A507BLK1-F1
#
_entry.id   AF-A0A507BLK1-F1
#
_cell.length_a   1.000
_cell.length_b   1.000
_cell.length_c   1.000
_cell.angle_alpha   90.00
_cell.angle_beta   90.00
_cell.angle_gamma   90.00
#
_symmetry.space_group_name_H-M   'P 1'
#
loop_
_entity.id
_entity.type
_entity.pdbx_description
1 polymer ?
#
loop_
_entity_poly.entity_id
_entity_poly.type
_entity_poly.pdbx_seq_one_letter_code
_entity_poly.pdbx_strand_id
1 'polypeptide(L)'
;MPPTKSNKEQSLGFSVETFLQSSPPPIEISPSLDLASSPPRRSDHEVEDLCVTYQAGTKIPITVLYHYLNIYHEQLYVIWPVVNKDVVLARLHNTDDQVIYTLAASVCAATLAQLNIVNETDSMLHHLMAREAENIRAMVDYSRHHFIDALLTSFFLHVFYTNTGKLTKSTLLLREAIAYAHILGLHQDAFYTDLDPDAAQAHSLQHDIPPTFKLSPALPEIQSSLNFGLGPAFYTLCKLFQCFDNACPAELRPGQHSSLQAISTELCRTHPLPVCKNEVQRADIVVTESWLRVVLWKSAIPYIDATTDPVDQGLSVSFPMSVGRDLLSNLTTLSSFALEAHGPGMMSKLFEVANTVADVMICAPDLTHVGNMHVGSRDILWALSSVLESLRATGNPALLTVLREKVAACALDQIGSPRMLRITDVSDEATPDQEDGMYWDGL
;
A
#
# COMPACT_ATOMS: atom_id res chain seq x y z
N MET A 1 27.29 -19.86 -53.60
CA MET A 1 27.99 -19.41 -52.38
C MET A 1 27.80 -17.91 -52.25
N PRO A 2 27.32 -17.43 -51.09
CA PRO A 2 26.85 -16.06 -50.88
C PRO A 2 28.00 -15.12 -50.44
N PRO A 3 27.81 -13.80 -50.50
CA PRO A 3 28.71 -12.86 -49.85
C PRO A 3 28.30 -12.61 -48.40
N THR A 4 29.29 -12.65 -47.53
CA THR A 4 29.30 -12.21 -46.14
C THR A 4 29.30 -10.68 -46.06
N LYS A 5 28.49 -10.12 -45.17
CA LYS A 5 28.91 -9.15 -44.12
C LYS A 5 27.73 -8.78 -43.23
N SER A 6 27.89 -9.21 -41.98
CA SER A 6 27.11 -8.88 -40.79
C SER A 6 27.22 -7.38 -40.48
N ASN A 7 26.06 -6.72 -40.29
CA ASN A 7 25.97 -5.50 -39.48
C ASN A 7 25.44 -5.91 -38.12
N LYS A 8 26.23 -5.64 -37.07
CA LYS A 8 25.89 -5.84 -35.67
C LYS A 8 24.91 -4.76 -35.24
N GLU A 9 23.68 -5.15 -34.93
CA GLU A 9 22.83 -4.39 -34.02
C GLU A 9 23.46 -4.48 -32.62
N GLN A 10 23.91 -3.34 -32.09
CA GLN A 10 24.30 -3.22 -30.69
C GLN A 10 23.03 -3.22 -29.85
N SER A 11 22.57 -4.43 -29.50
CA SER A 11 21.66 -4.64 -28.38
C SER A 11 22.36 -4.16 -27.11
N LEU A 12 21.91 -3.02 -26.56
CA LEU A 12 22.24 -2.59 -25.21
C LEU A 12 21.69 -3.65 -24.25
N GLY A 13 22.55 -4.59 -23.86
CA GLY A 13 22.25 -5.63 -22.89
C GLY A 13 22.05 -5.01 -21.51
N PHE A 14 20.81 -4.66 -21.19
CA PHE A 14 20.36 -4.37 -19.84
C PHE A 14 20.26 -5.71 -19.11
N SER A 15 21.24 -6.06 -18.27
CA SER A 15 21.17 -7.32 -17.53
C SER A 15 20.18 -7.19 -16.38
N VAL A 16 18.98 -7.76 -16.55
CA VAL A 16 17.91 -7.88 -15.55
C VAL A 16 18.40 -8.42 -14.20
N GLU A 17 19.51 -9.18 -14.21
CA GLU A 17 20.15 -9.71 -13.01
C GLU A 17 20.69 -8.62 -12.05
N THR A 18 21.13 -7.47 -12.58
CA THR A 18 21.63 -6.36 -11.74
C THR A 18 20.50 -5.62 -11.02
N PHE A 19 19.29 -5.61 -11.60
CA PHE A 19 18.10 -4.97 -11.01
C PHE A 19 17.59 -5.74 -9.78
N LEU A 20 17.61 -7.09 -9.84
CA LEU A 20 17.10 -7.96 -8.77
C LEU A 20 18.03 -8.07 -7.54
N GLN A 21 19.32 -7.77 -7.69
CA GLN A 21 20.32 -7.86 -6.60
C GLN A 21 20.39 -6.62 -5.70
N SER A 22 19.61 -5.57 -5.97
CA SER A 22 19.67 -4.28 -5.27
C SER A 22 18.76 -4.16 -4.04
N SER A 23 18.11 -5.24 -3.60
CA SER A 23 17.29 -5.23 -2.38
C SER A 23 18.18 -5.24 -1.13
N PRO A 24 18.07 -4.26 -0.21
CA PRO A 24 18.85 -4.27 1.02
C PRO A 24 18.37 -5.37 1.98
N PRO A 25 19.27 -5.95 2.81
CA PRO A 25 18.91 -6.95 3.81
C PRO A 25 18.05 -6.35 4.94
N PRO A 26 17.33 -7.18 5.73
CA PRO A 26 16.50 -6.70 6.84
C PRO A 26 17.35 -6.05 7.94
N ILE A 27 16.97 -4.83 8.33
CA ILE A 27 17.66 -4.01 9.35
C ILE A 27 17.12 -4.35 10.74
N GLU A 28 17.99 -4.82 11.64
CA GLU A 28 17.71 -4.95 13.08
C GLU A 28 17.83 -3.58 13.78
N ILE A 29 16.78 -3.15 14.47
CA ILE A 29 16.72 -1.84 15.15
C ILE A 29 17.00 -2.02 16.65
N SER A 30 18.00 -1.30 17.16
CA SER A 30 18.23 -1.06 18.60
C SER A 30 17.59 0.27 19.03
N PRO A 31 17.10 0.45 20.28
CA PRO A 31 16.41 1.66 20.68
C PRO A 31 17.32 2.64 21.43
N SER A 32 17.28 3.93 21.06
CA SER A 32 17.54 5.03 22.00
C SER A 32 17.07 6.40 21.48
N LEU A 33 16.33 7.05 22.38
CA LEU A 33 15.77 8.40 22.54
C LEU A 33 16.46 9.61 21.85
N ASP A 34 15.64 10.60 21.44
CA ASP A 34 15.51 11.88 22.17
C ASP A 34 14.30 12.73 21.73
N LEU A 35 13.71 13.43 22.70
CA LEU A 35 12.42 14.12 22.68
C LEU A 35 12.59 15.62 22.39
N ALA A 36 11.82 16.18 21.46
CA ALA A 36 11.70 17.62 21.27
C ALA A 36 10.22 18.06 21.33
N SER A 37 9.97 19.09 22.13
CA SER A 37 8.67 19.56 22.62
C SER A 37 7.80 20.25 21.56
N SER A 38 6.49 19.97 21.62
CA SER A 38 5.44 20.64 20.81
C SER A 38 4.63 21.65 21.63
N PRO A 39 4.03 22.69 21.01
CA PRO A 39 3.29 23.74 21.72
C PRO A 39 1.80 23.39 21.91
N PRO A 40 1.06 24.06 22.83
CA PRO A 40 -0.27 23.61 23.26
C PRO A 40 -1.42 24.33 22.52
N ARG A 41 -2.56 23.63 22.34
CA ARG A 41 -3.96 24.10 22.14
C ARG A 41 -4.84 22.88 21.80
N ARG A 42 -6.10 22.69 22.24
CA ARG A 42 -7.09 23.52 22.97
C ARG A 42 -8.18 22.58 23.55
N SER A 43 -8.44 22.68 24.86
CA SER A 43 -9.58 22.17 25.66
C SER A 43 -9.92 20.66 25.59
N ASP A 44 -9.10 19.83 26.26
CA ASP A 44 -9.29 18.39 26.52
C ASP A 44 -9.87 18.07 27.92
N HIS A 45 -10.51 19.05 28.58
CA HIS A 45 -10.83 18.96 30.02
C HIS A 45 -11.82 17.84 30.41
N GLU A 46 -12.57 17.25 29.48
CA GLU A 46 -13.44 16.09 29.79
C GLU A 46 -12.76 14.73 29.57
N VAL A 47 -11.66 14.66 28.82
CA VAL A 47 -10.96 13.40 28.51
C VAL A 47 -9.82 13.13 29.51
N GLU A 48 -9.18 14.18 30.02
CA GLU A 48 -8.12 14.06 31.05
C GLU A 48 -8.60 13.37 32.34
N ASP A 49 -9.88 13.53 32.72
CA ASP A 49 -10.45 12.91 33.93
C ASP A 49 -10.76 11.40 33.77
N LEU A 50 -10.84 10.89 32.54
CA LEU A 50 -11.11 9.46 32.27
C LEU A 50 -9.84 8.58 32.35
N CYS A 51 -8.65 9.19 32.23
CA CYS A 51 -7.38 8.48 32.09
C CYS A 51 -6.60 8.27 33.41
N VAL A 52 -7.25 8.50 34.56
CA VAL A 52 -6.62 8.37 35.89
C VAL A 52 -6.27 6.91 36.20
N THR A 53 -4.98 6.59 36.09
CA THR A 53 -4.24 5.50 36.76
C THR A 53 -4.86 4.08 36.67
N TYR A 54 -4.97 3.52 35.46
CA TYR A 54 -5.32 2.10 35.32
C TYR A 54 -4.21 1.18 35.82
N GLN A 55 -4.49 0.46 36.92
CA GLN A 55 -3.63 -0.61 37.40
C GLN A 55 -3.92 -1.90 36.63
N ALA A 56 -2.85 -2.63 36.29
CA ALA A 56 -2.95 -3.94 35.64
C ALA A 56 -3.86 -4.88 36.46
N GLY A 57 -4.96 -5.34 35.85
CA GLY A 57 -5.93 -6.25 36.47
C GLY A 57 -7.32 -5.67 36.75
N THR A 58 -7.54 -4.38 36.45
CA THR A 58 -8.87 -3.75 36.49
C THR A 58 -9.51 -3.75 35.11
N LYS A 59 -10.82 -4.03 35.02
CA LYS A 59 -11.58 -3.96 33.76
C LYS A 59 -11.64 -2.53 33.25
N ILE A 60 -11.51 -2.34 31.95
CA ILE A 60 -11.74 -1.06 31.29
C ILE A 60 -13.22 -0.65 31.44
N PRO A 61 -13.51 0.62 31.78
CA PRO A 61 -14.88 1.10 31.92
C PRO A 61 -15.61 1.04 30.59
N ILE A 62 -16.88 0.62 30.67
CA ILE A 62 -17.76 0.60 29.51
C ILE A 62 -17.89 2.00 28.89
N THR A 63 -17.82 3.08 29.68
CA THR A 63 -17.83 4.47 29.17
C THR A 63 -16.64 4.79 28.27
N VAL A 64 -15.45 4.28 28.60
CA VAL A 64 -14.25 4.42 27.76
C VAL A 64 -14.40 3.63 26.47
N LEU A 65 -14.92 2.39 26.55
CA LEU A 65 -15.21 1.58 25.36
C LEU A 65 -16.26 2.28 24.46
N TYR A 66 -17.30 2.87 25.05
CA TYR A 66 -18.34 3.59 24.34
C TYR A 66 -17.77 4.75 23.52
N HIS A 67 -16.87 5.53 24.12
CA HIS A 67 -16.21 6.65 23.46
C HIS A 67 -15.44 6.20 22.20
N TYR A 68 -14.57 5.21 22.32
CA TYR A 68 -13.75 4.75 21.18
C TYR A 68 -14.54 3.93 20.15
N LEU A 69 -15.63 3.27 20.54
CA LEU A 69 -16.56 2.65 19.59
C LEU A 69 -17.30 3.69 18.73
N ASN A 70 -17.59 4.88 19.27
CA ASN A 70 -18.12 5.98 18.46
C ASN A 70 -17.08 6.50 17.47
N ILE A 71 -15.83 6.69 17.90
CA ILE A 71 -14.75 7.11 17.01
C ILE A 71 -14.52 6.08 15.89
N TYR A 72 -14.52 4.79 16.21
CA TYR A 72 -14.46 3.71 15.23
C TYR A 72 -15.58 3.86 14.19
N HIS A 73 -16.82 4.05 14.65
CA HIS A 73 -17.97 4.16 13.77
C HIS A 73 -17.89 5.39 12.84
N GLU A 74 -17.44 6.53 13.38
CA GLU A 74 -17.36 7.79 12.64
C GLU A 74 -16.20 7.82 11.64
N GLN A 75 -15.04 7.24 11.98
CA GLN A 75 -13.80 7.43 11.22
C GLN A 75 -13.31 6.17 10.50
N LEU A 76 -13.51 4.98 11.07
CA LEU A 76 -12.89 3.74 10.59
C LEU A 76 -13.88 2.72 10.04
N TYR A 77 -15.19 2.87 10.31
CA TYR A 77 -16.21 1.98 9.74
C TYR A 77 -16.20 1.99 8.21
N VAL A 78 -15.80 3.12 7.61
CA VAL A 78 -15.65 3.24 6.16
C VAL A 78 -14.55 2.31 5.58
N ILE A 79 -13.57 1.95 6.40
CA ILE A 79 -12.44 1.07 6.07
C ILE A 79 -12.76 -0.36 6.50
N TRP A 80 -13.32 -0.54 7.70
CA TRP A 80 -13.64 -1.84 8.28
C TRP A 80 -15.13 -1.95 8.62
N PRO A 81 -16.04 -2.11 7.64
CA PRO A 81 -17.49 -2.10 7.87
C PRO A 81 -18.02 -3.43 8.42
N VAL A 82 -17.39 -3.97 9.46
CA VAL A 82 -17.59 -5.34 9.95
C VAL A 82 -18.16 -5.43 11.37
N VAL A 83 -18.22 -4.31 12.10
CA VAL A 83 -18.80 -4.26 13.45
C VAL A 83 -19.98 -3.29 13.48
N ASN A 84 -21.16 -3.80 13.84
CA ASN A 84 -22.31 -2.95 14.13
C ASN A 84 -22.19 -2.39 15.54
N LYS A 85 -21.89 -1.09 15.64
CA LYS A 85 -21.72 -0.38 16.91
C LYS A 85 -22.91 -0.57 17.84
N ASP A 86 -24.14 -0.36 17.35
CA ASP A 86 -25.33 -0.37 18.19
C ASP A 86 -25.61 -1.76 18.78
N VAL A 87 -25.33 -2.82 18.02
CA VAL A 87 -25.42 -4.21 18.50
C VAL A 87 -24.39 -4.49 19.59
N VAL A 88 -23.13 -4.05 19.39
CA VAL A 88 -22.08 -4.20 20.41
C VAL A 88 -22.45 -3.46 21.68
N LEU A 89 -22.91 -2.21 21.57
CA LEU A 89 -23.31 -1.38 22.70
C LEU A 89 -24.49 -1.99 23.48
N ALA A 90 -25.52 -2.48 22.77
CA ALA A 90 -26.66 -3.14 23.39
C ALA A 90 -26.24 -4.37 24.22
N ARG A 91 -25.31 -5.17 23.68
CA ARG A 91 -24.79 -6.38 24.34
C ARG A 91 -23.82 -6.07 25.49
N LEU A 92 -23.04 -4.99 25.42
CA LEU A 92 -22.11 -4.57 26.48
C LEU A 92 -22.81 -4.24 27.82
N HIS A 93 -24.12 -3.97 27.81
CA HIS A 93 -24.88 -3.82 29.05
C HIS A 93 -24.95 -5.12 29.88
N ASN A 94 -24.74 -6.28 29.26
CA ASN A 94 -24.63 -7.55 29.95
C ASN A 94 -23.17 -7.80 30.38
N THR A 95 -22.88 -7.63 31.67
CA THR A 95 -21.52 -7.80 32.23
C THR A 95 -20.97 -9.22 32.17
N ASP A 96 -21.84 -10.21 31.92
CA ASP A 96 -21.46 -11.63 31.84
C ASP A 96 -21.00 -12.03 30.43
N ASP A 97 -21.31 -11.23 29.40
CA ASP A 97 -20.84 -11.46 28.03
C ASP A 97 -19.37 -11.02 27.90
N GLN A 98 -18.46 -11.90 28.30
CA GLN A 98 -17.03 -11.66 28.19
C GLN A 98 -16.55 -11.58 26.74
N VAL A 99 -17.25 -12.24 25.81
CA VAL A 99 -16.89 -12.26 24.40
C VAL A 99 -17.12 -10.89 23.77
N ILE A 100 -18.30 -10.28 23.98
CA ILE A 100 -18.58 -8.96 23.41
C ILE A 100 -17.69 -7.89 24.03
N TYR A 101 -17.39 -8.00 25.33
CA TYR A 101 -16.42 -7.13 25.99
C TYR A 101 -15.04 -7.23 25.35
N THR A 102 -14.58 -8.45 25.07
CA THR A 102 -13.31 -8.72 24.39
C THR A 102 -13.28 -8.12 22.99
N LEU A 103 -14.37 -8.28 22.22
CA LEU A 103 -14.51 -7.67 20.91
C LEU A 103 -14.43 -6.15 21.01
N ALA A 104 -15.22 -5.53 21.89
CA ALA A 104 -15.21 -4.08 22.10
C ALA A 104 -13.82 -3.55 22.47
N ALA A 105 -13.14 -4.20 23.42
CA ALA A 105 -11.78 -3.83 23.80
C ALA A 105 -10.79 -3.94 22.62
N SER A 106 -10.89 -4.98 21.80
CA SER A 106 -10.05 -5.13 20.60
C SER A 106 -10.30 -4.06 19.54
N VAL A 107 -11.56 -3.70 19.28
CA VAL A 107 -11.94 -2.63 18.34
C VAL A 107 -11.41 -1.29 18.83
N CYS A 108 -11.56 -0.98 20.11
CA CYS A 108 -11.05 0.26 20.70
C CYS A 108 -9.52 0.34 20.65
N ALA A 109 -8.82 -0.76 20.98
CA ALA A 109 -7.37 -0.84 20.88
C ALA A 109 -6.87 -0.57 19.45
N ALA A 110 -7.51 -1.23 18.47
CA ALA A 110 -7.20 -1.05 17.06
C ALA A 110 -7.47 0.38 16.60
N THR A 111 -8.59 0.97 17.02
CA THR A 111 -8.99 2.34 16.65
C THR A 111 -7.99 3.37 17.14
N LEU A 112 -7.60 3.28 18.42
CA LEU A 112 -6.59 4.14 19.01
C LEU A 112 -5.24 4.02 18.30
N ALA A 113 -4.80 2.79 18.03
CA ALA A 113 -3.52 2.54 17.37
C ALA A 113 -3.53 3.00 15.90
N GLN A 114 -4.64 2.80 15.18
CA GLN A 114 -4.78 3.15 13.77
C GLN A 114 -4.80 4.66 13.53
N LEU A 115 -5.57 5.39 14.33
CA LEU A 115 -5.72 6.84 14.18
C LEU A 115 -4.58 7.60 14.85
N ASN A 116 -3.66 6.90 15.51
CA ASN A 116 -2.60 7.48 16.32
C ASN A 116 -3.13 8.57 17.27
N ILE A 117 -4.28 8.30 17.91
CA ILE A 117 -4.85 9.17 18.95
C ILE A 117 -4.02 8.94 20.20
N VAL A 118 -2.81 9.47 20.18
CA VAL A 118 -1.82 9.30 21.24
C VAL A 118 -1.49 10.68 21.78
N ASN A 119 -2.17 11.05 22.87
CA ASN A 119 -1.56 11.88 23.88
C ASN A 119 -0.58 11.01 24.69
N GLU A 120 0.50 11.55 25.25
CA GLU A 120 1.52 10.74 25.98
C GLU A 120 0.90 9.88 27.12
N THR A 121 -0.25 10.29 27.65
CA THR A 121 -1.06 9.55 28.64
C THR A 121 -1.91 8.42 28.04
N ASP A 122 -2.38 8.54 26.80
CA ASP A 122 -3.20 7.53 26.10
C ASP A 122 -2.36 6.43 25.43
N SER A 123 -1.05 6.62 25.32
CA SER A 123 -0.12 5.63 24.73
C SER A 123 -0.17 4.28 25.45
N MET A 124 -0.57 4.22 26.73
CA MET A 124 -0.74 2.96 27.45
C MET A 124 -2.13 2.35 27.29
N LEU A 125 -3.15 3.15 27.00
CA LEU A 125 -4.54 2.72 27.04
C LEU A 125 -4.85 1.67 25.97
N HIS A 126 -4.41 1.88 24.73
CA HIS A 126 -4.60 0.89 23.66
C HIS A 126 -3.86 -0.42 23.96
N HIS A 127 -2.72 -0.36 24.65
CA HIS A 127 -1.96 -1.55 25.04
C HIS A 127 -2.67 -2.31 26.16
N LEU A 128 -3.30 -1.60 27.10
CA LEU A 128 -4.13 -2.20 28.15
C LEU A 128 -5.37 -2.87 27.56
N MET A 129 -6.08 -2.21 26.64
CA MET A 129 -7.23 -2.76 25.92
C MET A 129 -6.88 -4.02 25.15
N ALA A 130 -5.80 -3.98 24.35
CA ALA A 130 -5.32 -5.14 23.63
C ALA A 130 -4.94 -6.27 24.60
N ARG A 131 -4.21 -5.94 25.68
CA ARG A 131 -3.76 -6.91 26.69
C ARG A 131 -4.94 -7.62 27.36
N GLU A 132 -5.94 -6.85 27.76
CA GLU A 132 -7.12 -7.39 28.43
C GLU A 132 -7.91 -8.31 27.51
N ALA A 133 -8.08 -7.92 26.23
CA ALA A 133 -8.68 -8.79 25.23
C ALA A 133 -7.87 -10.10 25.05
N GLU A 134 -6.56 -10.13 25.31
CA GLU A 134 -5.79 -11.40 25.28
C GLU A 134 -6.03 -12.29 26.47
N ASN A 135 -6.05 -11.68 27.65
CA ASN A 135 -6.23 -12.45 28.87
C ASN A 135 -7.59 -13.15 28.84
N ILE A 136 -8.64 -12.44 28.42
CA ILE A 136 -10.00 -13.01 28.37
C ILE A 136 -10.11 -14.06 27.27
N ARG A 137 -9.63 -13.79 26.05
CA ARG A 137 -9.72 -14.78 24.96
C ARG A 137 -8.96 -16.08 25.27
N ALA A 138 -7.91 -16.01 26.09
CA ALA A 138 -7.15 -17.19 26.51
C ALA A 138 -7.89 -18.04 27.56
N MET A 139 -8.95 -17.49 28.17
CA MET A 139 -9.73 -18.14 29.23
C MET A 139 -11.15 -18.52 28.80
N VAL A 140 -11.60 -18.08 27.61
CA VAL A 140 -12.96 -18.32 27.12
C VAL A 140 -12.95 -19.44 26.08
N ASP A 141 -13.73 -20.49 26.36
CA ASP A 141 -14.10 -21.49 25.35
C ASP A 141 -15.25 -20.94 24.50
N TYR A 142 -14.95 -20.57 23.26
CA TYR A 142 -15.96 -20.06 22.35
C TYR A 142 -16.98 -21.14 21.99
N SER A 143 -18.26 -20.86 22.24
CA SER A 143 -19.35 -21.63 21.62
C SER A 143 -19.54 -21.18 20.17
N ARG A 144 -20.10 -22.04 19.32
CA ARG A 144 -20.31 -21.75 17.88
C ARG A 144 -21.04 -20.42 17.63
N HIS A 145 -21.92 -20.00 18.53
CA HIS A 145 -22.69 -18.75 18.45
C HIS A 145 -21.83 -17.49 18.55
N HIS A 146 -20.59 -17.61 19.04
CA HIS A 146 -19.65 -16.52 19.27
C HIS A 146 -18.48 -16.50 18.27
N PHE A 147 -18.48 -17.37 17.27
CA PHE A 147 -17.36 -17.50 16.33
C PHE A 147 -17.16 -16.24 15.46
N ILE A 148 -18.22 -15.49 15.18
CA ILE A 148 -18.11 -14.19 14.50
C ILE A 148 -17.40 -13.17 15.40
N ASP A 149 -17.79 -13.09 16.69
CA ASP A 149 -17.14 -12.19 17.64
C ASP A 149 -15.67 -12.57 17.86
N ALA A 150 -15.36 -13.86 17.92
CA ALA A 150 -14.00 -14.38 18.04
C ALA A 150 -13.15 -14.05 16.81
N LEU A 151 -13.71 -14.26 15.61
CA LEU A 151 -13.09 -13.88 14.33
C LEU A 151 -12.74 -12.40 14.30
N LEU A 152 -13.73 -11.55 14.60
CA LEU A 152 -13.56 -10.10 14.59
C LEU A 152 -12.55 -9.65 15.64
N THR A 153 -12.59 -10.26 16.84
CA THR A 153 -11.59 -10.02 17.88
C THR A 153 -10.19 -10.28 17.36
N SER A 154 -9.92 -11.46 16.79
CA SER A 154 -8.61 -11.80 16.21
C SER A 154 -8.21 -10.82 15.08
N PHE A 155 -9.15 -10.40 14.23
CA PHE A 155 -8.90 -9.41 13.20
C PHE A 155 -8.49 -8.03 13.76
N PHE A 156 -9.22 -7.47 14.73
CA PHE A 156 -8.88 -6.16 15.29
C PHE A 156 -7.58 -6.20 16.10
N LEU A 157 -7.26 -7.33 16.75
CA LEU A 157 -5.95 -7.49 17.39
C LEU A 157 -4.82 -7.59 16.39
N HIS A 158 -5.05 -8.23 15.23
CA HIS A 158 -4.11 -8.19 14.13
C HIS A 158 -3.82 -6.74 13.72
N VAL A 159 -4.86 -5.94 13.49
CA VAL A 159 -4.74 -4.51 13.14
C VAL A 159 -3.93 -3.77 14.21
N PHE A 160 -4.23 -3.96 15.49
CA PHE A 160 -3.47 -3.38 16.59
C PHE A 160 -1.98 -3.74 16.55
N TYR A 161 -1.65 -5.03 16.39
CA TYR A 161 -0.25 -5.47 16.38
C TYR A 161 0.52 -5.07 15.13
N THR A 162 -0.16 -4.88 14.01
CA THR A 162 0.43 -4.27 12.82
C THR A 162 0.86 -2.84 13.10
N ASN A 163 -0.02 -2.03 13.69
CA ASN A 163 0.26 -0.63 14.02
C ASN A 163 1.35 -0.47 15.10
N THR A 164 1.49 -1.43 16.03
CA THR A 164 2.55 -1.43 17.05
C THR A 164 3.86 -2.12 16.61
N GLY A 165 3.98 -2.52 15.34
CA GLY A 165 5.20 -3.12 14.78
C GLY A 165 5.46 -4.59 15.16
N LYS A 166 4.52 -5.28 15.82
CA LYS A 166 4.65 -6.69 16.22
C LYS A 166 4.16 -7.64 15.13
N LEU A 167 4.85 -7.63 13.99
CA LEU A 167 4.43 -8.30 12.74
C LEU A 167 4.18 -9.81 12.89
N THR A 168 5.02 -10.54 13.61
CA THR A 168 4.84 -11.99 13.82
C THR A 168 3.51 -12.28 14.52
N LYS A 169 3.20 -11.53 15.58
CA LYS A 169 1.97 -11.69 16.35
C LYS A 169 0.75 -11.29 15.53
N SER A 170 0.84 -10.15 14.85
CA SER A 170 -0.16 -9.68 13.90
C SER A 170 -0.48 -10.76 12.85
N THR A 171 0.53 -11.40 12.27
CA THR A 171 0.36 -12.46 11.26
C THR A 171 -0.37 -13.68 11.81
N LEU A 172 -0.03 -14.13 13.01
CA LEU A 172 -0.70 -15.28 13.65
C LEU A 172 -2.18 -14.99 13.92
N LEU A 173 -2.51 -13.79 14.40
CA LEU A 173 -3.89 -13.38 14.65
C LEU A 173 -4.71 -13.26 13.36
N LEU A 174 -4.10 -12.80 12.26
CA LEU A 174 -4.77 -12.80 10.95
C LEU A 174 -5.07 -14.22 10.48
N ARG A 175 -4.12 -15.15 10.66
CA ARG A 175 -4.31 -16.56 10.33
C ARG A 175 -5.40 -17.21 11.18
N GLU A 176 -5.51 -16.84 12.45
CA GLU A 176 -6.59 -17.27 13.33
C GLU A 176 -7.96 -16.74 12.87
N ALA A 177 -8.07 -15.45 12.53
CA ALA A 177 -9.31 -14.89 11.98
C ALA A 177 -9.75 -15.59 10.68
N ILE A 178 -8.79 -15.88 9.79
CA ILE A 178 -9.01 -16.68 8.57
C ILE A 178 -9.51 -18.08 8.91
N ALA A 179 -8.92 -18.74 9.92
CA ALA A 179 -9.36 -20.05 10.35
C ALA A 179 -10.81 -20.03 10.86
N TYR A 180 -11.21 -19.04 11.67
CA TYR A 180 -12.61 -18.88 12.07
C TYR A 180 -13.53 -18.68 10.87
N ALA A 181 -13.13 -17.87 9.89
CA ALA A 181 -13.92 -17.64 8.69
C ALA A 181 -14.12 -18.92 7.86
N HIS A 182 -13.09 -19.78 7.78
CA HIS A 182 -13.23 -21.12 7.19
C HIS A 182 -14.15 -22.03 8.01
N ILE A 183 -14.00 -22.07 9.34
CA ILE A 183 -14.83 -22.87 10.24
C ILE A 183 -16.31 -22.45 10.12
N LEU A 184 -16.59 -21.17 9.92
CA LEU A 184 -17.93 -20.64 9.71
C LEU A 184 -18.50 -20.94 8.31
N GLY A 185 -17.66 -21.35 7.35
CA GLY A 185 -18.08 -21.60 5.97
C GLY A 185 -18.21 -20.34 5.11
N LEU A 186 -17.68 -19.19 5.54
CA LEU A 186 -17.85 -17.89 4.84
C LEU A 186 -17.22 -17.84 3.44
N HIS A 187 -16.38 -18.82 3.10
CA HIS A 187 -15.75 -18.99 1.79
C HIS A 187 -16.61 -19.78 0.80
N GLN A 188 -17.73 -20.37 1.24
CA GLN A 188 -18.55 -21.26 0.42
C GLN A 188 -19.76 -20.49 -0.11
N ASP A 189 -20.00 -20.51 -1.42
CA ASP A 189 -21.18 -19.89 -2.02
C ASP A 189 -22.49 -20.45 -1.41
N ALA A 190 -22.48 -21.74 -1.03
CA ALA A 190 -23.60 -22.41 -0.36
C ALA A 190 -23.94 -21.82 1.01
N PHE A 191 -23.02 -21.12 1.67
CA PHE A 191 -23.33 -20.38 2.90
C PHE A 191 -24.33 -19.24 2.63
N TYR A 192 -24.33 -18.71 1.41
CA TYR A 192 -25.11 -17.55 1.02
C TYR A 192 -26.40 -17.88 0.26
N THR A 193 -26.58 -19.13 -0.20
CA THR A 193 -27.72 -19.51 -1.06
C THR A 193 -29.07 -19.51 -0.33
N ASP A 194 -29.09 -19.66 0.99
CA ASP A 194 -30.30 -19.77 1.81
C ASP A 194 -30.37 -18.74 2.96
N LEU A 195 -29.68 -17.61 2.82
CA LEU A 195 -29.72 -16.53 3.80
C LEU A 195 -31.09 -15.84 3.83
N ASP A 196 -32.04 -16.43 4.55
CA ASP A 196 -33.09 -15.64 5.21
C ASP A 196 -32.39 -14.61 6.13
N PRO A 197 -32.84 -13.34 6.23
CA PRO A 197 -32.10 -12.27 6.90
C PRO A 197 -31.70 -12.55 8.35
N ASP A 198 -32.31 -13.55 8.99
CA ASP A 198 -32.08 -13.94 10.39
C ASP A 198 -31.44 -15.34 10.56
N ALA A 199 -31.08 -16.07 9.49
CA ALA A 199 -30.69 -17.48 9.59
C ALA A 199 -29.36 -17.83 8.90
N ALA A 200 -28.30 -17.04 9.15
CA ALA A 200 -26.93 -17.42 8.78
C ALA A 200 -26.33 -18.42 9.80
N GLN A 201 -26.97 -19.57 10.02
CA GLN A 201 -26.44 -20.61 10.90
C GLN A 201 -26.03 -21.87 10.14
N ALA A 202 -24.72 -21.91 9.89
CA ALA A 202 -23.86 -23.09 9.99
C ALA A 202 -24.17 -24.31 9.09
N HIS A 203 -23.38 -24.43 8.01
CA HIS A 203 -22.91 -25.74 7.55
C HIS A 203 -21.38 -25.70 7.46
N SER A 204 -20.69 -26.43 8.35
CA SER A 204 -19.25 -26.64 8.26
C SER A 204 -18.94 -28.12 8.34
N LEU A 205 -18.48 -28.65 7.20
CA LEU A 205 -17.91 -29.99 7.04
C LEU A 205 -16.57 -30.02 7.80
N GLN A 206 -16.52 -30.89 8.80
CA GLN A 206 -15.59 -30.80 9.91
C GLN A 206 -14.13 -31.21 9.60
N HIS A 207 -13.69 -31.39 8.35
CA HIS A 207 -12.42 -32.08 8.10
C HIS A 207 -11.44 -31.54 7.03
N ASP A 208 -11.72 -30.44 6.32
CA ASP A 208 -10.76 -29.87 5.36
C ASP A 208 -10.77 -28.33 5.41
N ILE A 209 -10.03 -27.73 6.37
CA ILE A 209 -9.81 -26.28 6.37
C ILE A 209 -8.79 -25.96 5.26
N PRO A 210 -9.16 -25.19 4.22
CA PRO A 210 -8.22 -24.84 3.16
C PRO A 210 -7.02 -24.05 3.73
N PRO A 211 -5.80 -24.26 3.21
CA PRO A 211 -4.62 -23.52 3.68
C PRO A 211 -4.66 -22.03 3.29
N THR A 212 -5.53 -21.61 2.37
CA THR A 212 -5.65 -20.23 1.89
C THR A 212 -7.07 -19.96 1.37
N PHE A 213 -7.59 -18.75 1.62
CA PHE A 213 -8.80 -18.25 0.97
C PHE A 213 -8.54 -18.10 -0.53
N LYS A 214 -9.36 -18.73 -1.37
CA LYS A 214 -9.45 -18.36 -2.79
C LYS A 214 -10.51 -17.28 -2.94
N LEU A 215 -10.29 -16.28 -3.80
CA LEU A 215 -11.36 -15.35 -4.10
C LEU A 215 -12.47 -16.11 -4.82
N SER A 216 -13.73 -15.75 -4.55
CA SER A 216 -14.84 -16.31 -5.30
C SER A 216 -14.73 -15.84 -6.75
N PRO A 217 -14.89 -16.72 -7.76
CA PRO A 217 -14.86 -16.35 -9.16
C PRO A 217 -16.02 -15.40 -9.54
N ALA A 218 -17.09 -15.37 -8.75
CA ALA A 218 -18.20 -14.45 -8.91
C ALA A 218 -18.28 -13.51 -7.68
N LEU A 219 -18.11 -12.21 -7.90
CA LEU A 219 -18.44 -11.24 -6.87
C LEU A 219 -19.96 -11.23 -6.67
N PRO A 220 -20.48 -11.40 -5.44
CA PRO A 220 -21.92 -11.35 -5.20
C PRO A 220 -22.49 -10.01 -5.65
N GLU A 221 -23.71 -10.02 -6.19
CA GLU A 221 -24.41 -8.79 -6.52
C GLU A 221 -24.58 -7.96 -5.24
N ILE A 222 -24.04 -6.74 -5.23
CA ILE A 222 -24.22 -5.82 -4.12
C ILE A 222 -25.71 -5.49 -4.07
N GLN A 223 -26.43 -6.05 -3.09
CA GLN A 223 -27.81 -5.66 -2.86
C GLN A 223 -27.85 -4.15 -2.61
N SER A 224 -28.55 -3.46 -3.50
CA SER A 224 -28.72 -2.00 -3.50
C SER A 224 -29.40 -1.45 -2.24
N SER A 225 -29.91 -2.33 -1.36
CA SER A 225 -30.55 -2.02 -0.08
C SER A 225 -29.55 -1.67 1.05
N LEU A 226 -28.26 -2.01 0.94
CA LEU A 226 -27.20 -1.57 1.87
C LEU A 226 -26.76 -0.13 1.54
N ASN A 227 -27.68 0.80 1.77
CA ASN A 227 -27.64 2.24 1.48
C ASN A 227 -26.58 3.07 2.26
N PHE A 228 -25.34 2.58 2.43
CA PHE A 228 -24.29 3.33 3.15
C PHE A 228 -23.12 3.80 2.28
N GLY A 229 -23.23 3.73 0.95
CA GLY A 229 -22.16 4.22 0.04
C GLY A 229 -20.85 3.44 0.11
N LEU A 230 -20.80 2.36 0.91
CA LEU A 230 -19.67 1.46 1.10
C LEU A 230 -19.51 0.44 -0.03
N GLY A 231 -20.64 0.03 -0.63
CA GLY A 231 -20.68 -1.01 -1.65
C GLY A 231 -19.77 -0.75 -2.85
N PRO A 232 -19.85 0.42 -3.53
CA PRO A 232 -19.06 0.67 -4.73
C PRO A 232 -17.55 0.66 -4.49
N ALA A 233 -17.11 1.21 -3.35
CA ALA A 233 -15.69 1.30 -3.00
C ALA A 233 -15.09 -0.08 -2.72
N PHE A 234 -15.72 -0.82 -1.82
CA PHE A 234 -15.29 -2.16 -1.42
C PHE A 234 -15.30 -3.11 -2.63
N TYR A 235 -16.35 -3.05 -3.45
CA TYR A 235 -16.44 -3.85 -4.66
C TYR A 235 -15.35 -3.51 -5.70
N THR A 236 -15.00 -2.23 -5.83
CA THR A 236 -13.89 -1.82 -6.69
C THR A 236 -12.57 -2.41 -6.19
N LEU A 237 -12.30 -2.37 -4.87
CA LEU A 237 -11.13 -3.01 -4.29
C LEU A 237 -11.13 -4.53 -4.54
N CYS A 238 -12.26 -5.21 -4.34
CA CYS A 238 -12.34 -6.64 -4.62
C CYS A 238 -12.04 -6.96 -6.08
N LYS A 239 -12.54 -6.15 -7.04
CA LYS A 239 -12.22 -6.30 -8.47
C LYS A 239 -10.73 -6.13 -8.75
N LEU A 240 -10.09 -5.13 -8.16
CA LEU A 240 -8.65 -4.90 -8.31
C LEU A 240 -7.84 -6.14 -7.89
N PHE A 241 -8.18 -6.75 -6.76
CA PHE A 241 -7.50 -7.97 -6.30
C PHE A 241 -7.90 -9.22 -7.09
N GLN A 242 -9.14 -9.32 -7.59
CA GLN A 242 -9.58 -10.45 -8.41
C GLN A 242 -8.77 -10.59 -9.71
N CYS A 243 -8.27 -9.48 -10.26
CA CYS A 243 -7.38 -9.48 -11.43
C CYS A 243 -6.13 -10.33 -11.22
N PHE A 244 -5.68 -10.52 -9.97
CA PHE A 244 -4.49 -11.30 -9.61
C PHE A 244 -4.81 -12.75 -9.22
N ASP A 245 -6.06 -13.09 -8.90
CA ASP A 245 -6.44 -14.46 -8.52
C ASP A 245 -6.27 -15.42 -9.71
N ASN A 246 -6.56 -14.93 -10.93
CA ASN A 246 -6.33 -15.65 -12.18
C ASN A 246 -4.85 -15.65 -12.64
N ALA A 247 -3.96 -14.98 -11.90
CA ALA A 247 -2.62 -14.62 -12.35
C ALA A 247 -1.56 -14.67 -11.24
N CYS A 248 -1.70 -15.62 -10.32
CA CYS A 248 -0.76 -15.77 -9.21
C CYS A 248 0.69 -15.82 -9.73
N PRO A 249 1.60 -14.94 -9.23
CA PRO A 249 2.99 -14.89 -9.71
C PRO A 249 3.75 -16.22 -9.57
N ALA A 250 3.34 -17.05 -8.61
CA ALA A 250 3.95 -18.36 -8.33
C ALA A 250 3.72 -19.40 -9.45
N GLU A 251 2.76 -19.17 -10.35
CA GLU A 251 2.43 -20.07 -11.45
C GLU A 251 2.79 -19.50 -12.84
N LEU A 252 3.42 -18.32 -12.89
CA LEU A 252 3.83 -17.68 -14.15
C LEU A 252 4.88 -18.53 -14.85
N ARG A 253 4.52 -19.06 -16.02
CA ARG A 253 5.44 -19.80 -16.91
C ARG A 253 6.04 -18.86 -17.95
N PRO A 254 7.28 -19.11 -18.41
CA PRO A 254 7.84 -18.40 -19.56
C PRO A 254 6.89 -18.49 -20.76
N GLY A 255 6.48 -17.34 -21.32
CA GLY A 255 5.55 -17.26 -22.46
C GLY A 255 4.11 -16.80 -22.16
N GLN A 256 3.77 -16.44 -20.92
CA GLN A 256 2.42 -15.95 -20.55
C GLN A 256 2.21 -14.42 -20.68
N HIS A 257 2.93 -13.75 -21.60
CA HIS A 257 2.85 -12.30 -21.83
C HIS A 257 1.42 -11.78 -22.03
N SER A 258 0.57 -12.54 -22.74
CA SER A 258 -0.82 -12.15 -23.01
C SER A 258 -1.68 -12.07 -21.75
N SER A 259 -1.38 -12.87 -20.72
CA SER A 259 -2.06 -12.81 -19.42
C SER A 259 -1.65 -11.56 -18.63
N LEU A 260 -0.34 -11.27 -18.57
CA LEU A 260 0.20 -10.08 -17.89
C LEU A 260 -0.28 -8.77 -18.54
N GLN A 261 -0.32 -8.73 -19.88
CA GLN A 261 -0.83 -7.58 -20.62
C GLN A 261 -2.34 -7.41 -20.43
N ALA A 262 -3.11 -8.49 -20.33
CA ALA A 262 -4.55 -8.41 -20.02
C ALA A 262 -4.81 -7.82 -18.63
N ILE A 263 -4.06 -8.26 -17.61
CA ILE A 263 -4.15 -7.71 -16.24
C ILE A 263 -3.71 -6.24 -16.23
N SER A 264 -2.61 -5.91 -16.92
CA SER A 264 -2.14 -4.53 -17.04
C SER A 264 -3.20 -3.65 -17.70
N THR A 265 -3.86 -4.14 -18.75
CA THR A 265 -4.95 -3.42 -19.42
C THR A 265 -6.12 -3.21 -18.47
N GLU A 266 -6.50 -4.21 -17.68
CA GLU A 266 -7.60 -4.11 -16.71
C GLU A 266 -7.28 -3.13 -15.57
N LEU A 267 -6.07 -3.19 -15.01
CA LEU A 267 -5.62 -2.24 -13.97
C LEU A 267 -5.48 -0.82 -14.51
N CYS A 268 -5.14 -0.66 -15.80
CA CYS A 268 -5.05 0.65 -16.46
C CYS A 268 -6.41 1.14 -16.97
N ARG A 269 -7.49 0.34 -16.91
CA ARG A 269 -8.83 0.85 -17.24
C ARG A 269 -9.16 1.94 -16.25
N THR A 270 -9.28 3.16 -16.77
CA THR A 270 -9.63 4.34 -16.00
C THR A 270 -11.00 4.12 -15.38
N HIS A 271 -11.03 3.90 -14.06
CA HIS A 271 -12.26 4.00 -13.29
C HIS A 271 -12.67 5.48 -13.30
N PRO A 272 -13.85 5.85 -13.82
CA PRO A 272 -14.27 7.25 -13.83
C PRO A 272 -14.35 7.76 -12.38
N LEU A 273 -13.42 8.62 -11.99
CA LEU A 273 -13.48 9.36 -10.73
C LEU A 273 -14.66 10.35 -10.79
N PRO A 274 -15.41 10.54 -9.68
CA PRO A 274 -15.19 9.93 -8.39
C PRO A 274 -15.88 8.56 -8.30
N VAL A 275 -15.08 7.50 -8.11
CA VAL A 275 -15.58 6.13 -7.88
C VAL A 275 -16.45 6.08 -6.61
N CYS A 276 -16.17 6.96 -5.64
CA CYS A 276 -16.81 7.01 -4.32
C CYS A 276 -16.95 8.48 -3.84
N LYS A 277 -17.99 8.78 -3.06
CA LYS A 277 -18.16 10.12 -2.42
C LYS A 277 -17.19 10.35 -1.26
N ASN A 278 -16.78 9.28 -0.57
CA ASN A 278 -15.89 9.37 0.59
C ASN A 278 -14.41 9.43 0.13
N GLU A 279 -13.69 10.41 0.67
CA GLU A 279 -12.28 10.66 0.33
C GLU A 279 -11.33 9.55 0.81
N VAL A 280 -11.55 8.99 2.01
CA VAL A 280 -10.78 7.86 2.57
C VAL A 280 -10.85 6.66 1.64
N GLN A 281 -12.04 6.36 1.11
CA GLN A 281 -12.22 5.25 0.15
C GLN A 281 -11.54 5.52 -1.19
N ARG A 282 -11.65 6.76 -1.70
CA ARG A 282 -10.95 7.16 -2.92
C ARG A 282 -9.44 7.00 -2.77
N ALA A 283 -8.89 7.38 -1.61
CA ALA A 283 -7.47 7.21 -1.31
C ALA A 283 -7.04 5.74 -1.36
N ASP A 284 -7.81 4.83 -0.75
CA ASP A 284 -7.48 3.39 -0.78
C ASP A 284 -7.45 2.84 -2.21
N ILE A 285 -8.47 3.17 -3.01
CA ILE A 285 -8.58 2.67 -4.40
C ILE A 285 -7.42 3.19 -5.23
N VAL A 286 -7.18 4.50 -5.24
CA VAL A 286 -6.14 5.13 -6.07
C VAL A 286 -4.75 4.59 -5.73
N VAL A 287 -4.44 4.50 -4.43
CA VAL A 287 -3.11 4.05 -4.00
C VAL A 287 -2.96 2.55 -4.21
N THR A 288 -3.99 1.75 -3.91
CA THR A 288 -3.97 0.29 -4.12
C THR A 288 -3.85 -0.05 -5.60
N GLU A 289 -4.58 0.63 -6.50
CA GLU A 289 -4.48 0.44 -7.95
C GLU A 289 -3.05 0.75 -8.44
N SER A 290 -2.48 1.89 -8.04
CA SER A 290 -1.13 2.29 -8.44
C SER A 290 -0.07 1.31 -7.91
N TRP A 291 -0.23 0.85 -6.67
CA TRP A 291 0.63 -0.16 -6.06
C TRP A 291 0.54 -1.50 -6.81
N LEU A 292 -0.66 -1.98 -7.11
CA LEU A 292 -0.86 -3.22 -7.88
C LEU A 292 -0.25 -3.14 -9.28
N ARG A 293 -0.34 -1.99 -9.96
CA ARG A 293 0.34 -1.75 -11.25
C ARG A 293 1.86 -1.95 -11.11
N VAL A 294 2.48 -1.41 -10.06
CA VAL A 294 3.91 -1.58 -9.78
C VAL A 294 4.27 -3.03 -9.43
N VAL A 295 3.46 -3.70 -8.60
CA VAL A 295 3.66 -5.11 -8.24
C VAL A 295 3.59 -6.02 -9.47
N LEU A 296 2.60 -5.80 -10.34
CA LEU A 296 2.48 -6.51 -11.61
C LEU A 296 3.72 -6.29 -12.48
N TRP A 297 4.14 -5.03 -12.63
CA TRP A 297 5.33 -4.69 -13.41
C TRP A 297 6.58 -5.41 -12.91
N LYS A 298 6.87 -5.34 -11.60
CA LYS A 298 8.02 -6.06 -11.01
C LYS A 298 7.96 -7.57 -11.25
N SER A 299 6.76 -8.15 -11.15
CA SER A 299 6.54 -9.59 -11.37
C SER A 299 6.72 -9.99 -12.83
N ALA A 300 6.53 -9.04 -13.76
CA ALA A 300 6.63 -9.26 -15.19
C ALA A 300 8.07 -9.11 -15.72
N ILE A 301 8.98 -8.47 -14.98
CA ILE A 301 10.38 -8.23 -15.38
C ILE A 301 11.10 -9.49 -15.91
N PRO A 302 10.99 -10.68 -15.27
CA PRO A 302 11.67 -11.88 -15.76
C PRO A 302 11.13 -12.40 -17.09
N TYR A 303 9.92 -11.95 -17.48
CA TYR A 303 9.17 -12.51 -18.58
C TYR A 303 9.11 -11.57 -19.77
N ILE A 304 9.27 -10.27 -19.60
CA ILE A 304 9.13 -9.28 -20.67
C ILE A 304 10.49 -8.95 -21.26
N ASP A 305 10.65 -9.14 -22.58
CA ASP A 305 11.73 -8.48 -23.31
C ASP A 305 11.48 -6.98 -23.17
N ALA A 306 12.35 -6.29 -22.43
CA ALA A 306 12.24 -4.88 -22.12
C ALA A 306 12.24 -4.05 -23.41
N THR A 307 11.08 -3.94 -24.06
CA THR A 307 10.87 -3.07 -25.20
C THR A 307 10.95 -1.64 -24.68
N THR A 308 11.87 -0.88 -25.25
CA THR A 308 12.01 0.56 -24.99
C THR A 308 11.00 1.38 -25.81
N ASP A 309 9.98 0.73 -26.41
CA ASP A 309 9.01 1.40 -27.26
C ASP A 309 8.13 2.34 -26.41
N PRO A 310 8.21 3.66 -26.62
CA PRO A 310 7.38 4.63 -25.90
C PRO A 310 5.87 4.50 -26.20
N VAL A 311 5.48 3.71 -27.21
CA VAL A 311 4.08 3.45 -27.58
C VAL A 311 3.54 2.17 -26.90
N ASP A 312 4.40 1.32 -26.35
CA ASP A 312 3.96 0.11 -25.64
C ASP A 312 3.45 0.50 -24.23
N GLN A 313 2.13 0.59 -24.12
CA GLN A 313 1.43 1.02 -22.89
C GLN A 313 1.44 -0.07 -21.80
N GLY A 314 1.91 -1.29 -22.10
CA GLY A 314 1.95 -2.39 -21.15
C GLY A 314 3.36 -2.70 -20.70
N LEU A 315 3.67 -2.39 -19.44
CA LEU A 315 4.80 -2.97 -18.70
C LEU A 315 6.22 -2.70 -19.25
N SER A 316 6.42 -1.62 -20.02
CA SER A 316 7.74 -1.15 -20.47
C SER A 316 8.65 -0.67 -19.32
N VAL A 317 9.93 -0.41 -19.58
CA VAL A 317 10.88 0.10 -18.55
C VAL A 317 10.45 1.47 -18.00
N SER A 318 9.76 2.28 -18.79
CA SER A 318 9.25 3.60 -18.37
C SER A 318 7.90 3.52 -17.64
N PHE A 319 7.29 2.34 -17.55
CA PHE A 319 5.98 2.14 -16.94
C PHE A 319 5.88 2.68 -15.50
N PRO A 320 6.83 2.45 -14.57
CA PRO A 320 6.75 3.01 -13.22
C PRO A 320 6.67 4.54 -13.17
N MET A 321 7.33 5.24 -14.09
CA MET A 321 7.24 6.72 -14.17
C MET A 321 5.83 7.16 -14.56
N SER A 322 5.16 6.44 -15.46
CA SER A 322 3.77 6.71 -15.81
C SER A 322 2.83 6.49 -14.61
N VAL A 323 3.01 5.40 -13.87
CA VAL A 323 2.24 5.10 -12.66
C VAL A 323 2.44 6.19 -11.60
N GLY A 324 3.68 6.61 -11.37
CA GLY A 324 4.00 7.67 -10.41
C GLY A 324 3.36 9.01 -10.77
N ARG A 325 3.31 9.36 -12.07
CA ARG A 325 2.63 10.57 -12.55
C ARG A 325 1.11 10.50 -12.33
N ASP A 326 0.49 9.39 -12.70
CA ASP A 326 -0.95 9.18 -12.55
C ASP A 326 -1.33 9.24 -11.05
N LEU A 327 -0.58 8.54 -10.21
CA LEU A 327 -0.75 8.55 -8.76
C LEU A 327 -0.64 9.98 -8.21
N LEU A 328 0.41 10.71 -8.57
CA LEU A 328 0.60 12.08 -8.10
C LEU A 328 -0.57 12.99 -8.47
N SER A 329 -1.09 12.89 -9.70
CA SER A 329 -2.24 13.68 -10.13
C SER A 329 -3.47 13.45 -9.24
N ASN A 330 -3.69 12.21 -8.82
CA ASN A 330 -4.79 11.86 -7.92
C ASN A 330 -4.52 12.30 -6.47
N LEU A 331 -3.28 12.14 -5.97
CA LEU A 331 -2.90 12.52 -4.61
C LEU A 331 -3.11 14.02 -4.34
N THR A 332 -2.96 14.89 -5.35
CA THR A 332 -3.26 16.33 -5.19
C THR A 332 -4.72 16.64 -4.83
N THR A 333 -5.62 15.67 -4.99
CA THR A 333 -7.07 15.79 -4.71
C THR A 333 -7.49 15.08 -3.42
N LEU A 334 -6.53 14.66 -2.60
CA LEU A 334 -6.73 13.88 -1.39
C LEU A 334 -6.07 14.57 -0.18
N SER A 335 -6.75 14.56 0.96
CA SER A 335 -6.24 15.05 2.23
C SER A 335 -5.24 14.09 2.88
N SER A 336 -4.36 14.61 3.74
CA SER A 336 -3.46 13.79 4.57
C SER A 336 -4.24 12.80 5.42
N PHE A 337 -5.36 13.26 6.02
CA PHE A 337 -6.23 12.40 6.82
C PHE A 337 -6.75 11.20 6.02
N ALA A 338 -7.20 11.41 4.78
CA ALA A 338 -7.70 10.33 3.94
C ALA A 338 -6.65 9.26 3.63
N LEU A 339 -5.37 9.64 3.58
CA LEU A 339 -4.25 8.71 3.41
C LEU A 339 -3.86 8.05 4.73
N GLU A 340 -3.74 8.83 5.82
CA GLU A 340 -3.28 8.35 7.12
C GLU A 340 -4.29 7.44 7.83
N ALA A 341 -5.60 7.59 7.56
CA ALA A 341 -6.65 6.75 8.15
C ALA A 341 -6.46 5.24 7.88
N HIS A 342 -5.74 4.88 6.82
CA HIS A 342 -5.41 3.50 6.43
C HIS A 342 -4.16 2.93 7.13
N GLY A 343 -3.42 3.75 7.87
CA GLY A 343 -2.31 3.30 8.70
C GLY A 343 -1.03 2.98 7.91
N PRO A 344 -0.08 2.24 8.51
CA PRO A 344 1.24 1.97 7.92
C PRO A 344 1.22 1.25 6.57
N GLY A 345 0.15 0.50 6.28
CA GLY A 345 -0.04 -0.17 4.99
C GLY A 345 -0.13 0.80 3.82
N MET A 346 -0.79 1.95 4.01
CA MET A 346 -0.87 3.01 3.00
C MET A 346 0.50 3.59 2.69
N MET A 347 1.27 3.91 3.74
CA MET A 347 2.63 4.41 3.57
C MET A 347 3.51 3.41 2.82
N SER A 348 3.38 2.12 3.12
CA SER A 348 4.16 1.07 2.46
C SER A 348 3.85 0.98 0.96
N LYS A 349 2.57 1.08 0.58
CA LYS A 349 2.13 1.12 -0.83
C LYS A 349 2.68 2.33 -1.57
N LEU A 350 2.55 3.53 -0.99
CA LEU A 350 3.09 4.77 -1.56
C LEU A 350 4.61 4.75 -1.70
N PHE A 351 5.30 4.28 -0.66
CA PHE A 351 6.74 4.10 -0.67
C PHE A 351 7.17 3.15 -1.78
N GLU A 352 6.47 2.02 -1.95
CA GLU A 352 6.83 1.06 -2.99
C GLU A 352 6.73 1.66 -4.40
N VAL A 353 5.71 2.48 -4.68
CA VAL A 353 5.60 3.20 -5.96
C VAL A 353 6.76 4.17 -6.12
N ALA A 354 7.01 5.04 -5.13
CA ALA A 354 8.08 6.04 -5.18
C ALA A 354 9.48 5.40 -5.31
N ASN A 355 9.73 4.34 -4.54
CA ASN A 355 10.96 3.57 -4.57
C ASN A 355 11.18 2.94 -5.94
N THR A 356 10.13 2.39 -6.58
CA THR A 356 10.25 1.79 -7.91
C THR A 356 10.54 2.84 -8.99
N VAL A 357 9.96 4.04 -8.89
CA VAL A 357 10.32 5.16 -9.76
C VAL A 357 11.81 5.50 -9.60
N ALA A 358 12.29 5.60 -8.37
CA ALA A 358 13.70 5.87 -8.10
C ALA A 358 14.63 4.77 -8.66
N ASP A 359 14.25 3.50 -8.50
CA ASP A 359 15.02 2.36 -9.03
C ASP A 359 15.17 2.43 -10.55
N VAL A 360 14.08 2.72 -11.27
CA VAL A 360 14.14 2.90 -12.73
C VAL A 360 15.01 4.09 -13.11
N MET A 361 14.94 5.20 -12.38
CA MET A 361 15.75 6.38 -12.65
C MET A 361 17.25 6.12 -12.44
N ILE A 362 17.61 5.35 -11.41
CA ILE A 362 19.00 4.98 -11.11
C ILE A 362 19.52 3.96 -12.15
N CYS A 363 18.71 2.98 -12.52
CA CYS A 363 19.15 1.94 -13.44
C CYS A 363 19.15 2.40 -14.91
N ALA A 364 18.18 3.22 -15.32
CA ALA A 364 17.98 3.66 -16.71
C ALA A 364 17.95 5.20 -16.85
N PRO A 365 19.07 5.89 -16.56
CA PRO A 365 19.12 7.36 -16.55
C PRO A 365 18.77 7.97 -17.92
N ASP A 366 19.10 7.29 -19.02
CA ASP A 366 18.81 7.76 -20.39
C ASP A 366 17.32 7.93 -20.67
N LEU A 367 16.45 7.16 -20.00
CA LEU A 367 14.99 7.25 -20.15
C LEU A 367 14.39 8.42 -19.36
N THR A 368 15.14 9.01 -18.43
CA THR A 368 14.66 10.11 -17.59
C THR A 368 14.63 11.47 -18.29
N HIS A 369 15.29 11.58 -19.45
CA HIS A 369 15.43 12.80 -20.23
C HIS A 369 14.49 12.91 -21.44
N VAL A 370 13.64 11.90 -21.67
CA VAL A 370 12.74 11.82 -22.83
C VAL A 370 11.45 12.61 -22.56
N GLY A 371 11.51 13.95 -22.61
CA GLY A 371 10.30 14.77 -22.56
C GLY A 371 10.53 16.26 -22.36
N ASN A 372 10.61 17.03 -23.45
CA ASN A 372 10.41 18.47 -23.38
C ASN A 372 8.91 18.74 -23.21
N MET A 373 8.49 19.40 -22.12
CA MET A 373 7.14 19.97 -21.80
C MET A 373 6.26 19.27 -20.73
N HIS A 374 6.69 18.21 -20.03
CA HIS A 374 5.90 17.59 -18.93
C HIS A 374 6.66 17.59 -17.59
N VAL A 375 5.94 17.41 -16.47
CA VAL A 375 6.52 17.14 -15.13
C VAL A 375 7.54 16.01 -15.27
N GLY A 376 8.81 16.29 -14.95
CA GLY A 376 9.90 15.35 -15.13
C GLY A 376 9.81 14.19 -14.13
N SER A 377 10.47 13.06 -14.44
CA SER A 377 10.56 11.91 -13.52
C SER A 377 11.12 12.29 -12.14
N ARG A 378 12.03 13.28 -12.11
CA ARG A 378 12.58 13.89 -10.90
C ARG A 378 11.54 14.64 -10.08
N ASP A 379 10.72 15.44 -10.74
CA ASP A 379 9.65 16.21 -10.09
C ASP A 379 8.60 15.25 -9.50
N ILE A 380 8.29 14.16 -10.21
CA ILE A 380 7.41 13.09 -9.72
C ILE A 380 7.98 12.47 -8.46
N LEU A 381 9.24 12.01 -8.49
CA LEU A 381 9.88 11.37 -7.35
C LEU A 381 9.97 12.31 -6.14
N TRP A 382 10.35 13.57 -6.37
CA TRP A 382 10.44 14.58 -5.32
C TRP A 382 9.06 14.88 -4.69
N ALA A 383 8.02 15.02 -5.52
CA ALA A 383 6.67 15.27 -5.03
C ALA A 383 6.11 14.07 -4.24
N LEU A 384 6.33 12.83 -4.72
CA LEU A 384 5.95 11.61 -3.99
C LEU A 384 6.69 11.50 -2.66
N SER A 385 7.99 11.82 -2.63
CA SER A 385 8.78 11.87 -1.39
C SER A 385 8.23 12.93 -0.42
N SER A 386 7.85 14.09 -0.93
CA SER A 386 7.27 15.17 -0.11
C SER A 386 5.91 14.78 0.48
N VAL A 387 5.07 14.07 -0.28
CA VAL A 387 3.83 13.50 0.24
C VAL A 387 4.14 12.51 1.36
N LEU A 388 5.04 11.55 1.15
CA LEU A 388 5.41 10.56 2.16
C LEU A 388 5.95 11.19 3.46
N GLU A 389 6.77 12.25 3.36
CA GLU A 389 7.27 12.98 4.53
C GLU A 389 6.18 13.77 5.27
N SER A 390 5.09 14.12 4.60
CA SER A 390 3.97 14.82 5.21
C SER A 390 3.05 13.91 6.05
N LEU A 391 3.07 12.59 5.80
CA LEU A 391 2.25 11.58 6.48
C LEU A 391 2.86 11.18 7.84
N ARG A 392 2.92 12.13 8.77
CA ARG A 392 3.62 12.01 10.06
C ARG A 392 3.08 10.88 10.95
N ALA A 393 1.77 10.63 10.95
CA ALA A 393 1.16 9.65 11.86
C ALA A 393 1.45 8.20 11.49
N THR A 394 1.76 7.94 10.22
CA THR A 394 2.00 6.59 9.67
C THR A 394 3.46 6.38 9.25
N GLY A 395 4.32 7.36 9.57
CA GLY A 395 5.75 7.43 9.25
C GLY A 395 6.56 6.21 9.65
N ASN A 396 7.15 5.53 8.68
CA ASN A 396 8.25 4.58 8.91
C ASN A 396 9.59 5.28 8.58
N PRO A 397 10.40 5.63 9.61
CA PRO A 397 11.63 6.38 9.39
C PRO A 397 12.66 5.62 8.54
N ALA A 398 12.65 4.29 8.58
CA ALA A 398 13.55 3.49 7.75
C ALA A 398 13.20 3.62 6.26
N LEU A 399 11.90 3.53 5.91
CA LEU A 399 11.44 3.70 4.53
C LEU A 399 11.76 5.11 4.01
N LEU A 400 11.52 6.14 4.83
CA LEU A 400 11.84 7.52 4.47
C LEU A 400 13.35 7.73 4.26
N THR A 401 14.18 7.07 5.07
CA THR A 401 15.65 7.13 4.93
C THR A 401 16.09 6.53 3.59
N VAL A 402 15.62 5.33 3.26
CA VAL A 402 15.91 4.68 1.97
C VAL A 402 15.47 5.56 0.81
N LEU A 403 14.28 6.17 0.89
CA LEU A 403 13.81 7.03 -0.19
C LEU A 403 14.70 8.27 -0.35
N ARG A 404 15.07 8.94 0.75
CA ARG A 404 15.96 10.11 0.74
C ARG A 404 17.31 9.81 0.09
N GLU A 405 17.91 8.68 0.42
CA GLU A 405 19.18 8.24 -0.17
C GLU A 405 19.03 8.06 -1.69
N LYS A 406 17.94 7.45 -2.15
CA LYS A 406 17.67 7.26 -3.59
C LYS A 406 17.37 8.57 -4.31
N VAL A 407 16.62 9.50 -3.69
CA VAL A 407 16.40 10.84 -4.24
C VAL A 407 17.73 11.58 -4.41
N ALA A 408 18.64 11.47 -3.42
CA ALA A 408 19.97 12.06 -3.50
C ALA A 408 20.81 11.42 -4.62
N ALA A 409 20.78 10.09 -4.77
CA ALA A 409 21.48 9.39 -5.85
C ALA A 409 21.00 9.86 -7.23
N CYS A 410 19.69 10.00 -7.43
CA CYS A 410 19.10 10.52 -8.68
C CYS A 410 19.52 11.98 -8.98
N ALA A 411 19.81 12.78 -7.95
CA ALA A 411 20.27 14.15 -8.10
C ALA A 411 21.75 14.22 -8.52
N LEU A 412 22.60 13.34 -8.00
CA LEU A 412 24.06 13.33 -8.23
C LEU A 412 24.46 12.88 -9.64
N ASP A 413 23.62 12.10 -10.33
CA ASP A 413 23.90 11.60 -11.69
C ASP A 413 24.01 12.71 -12.76
N GLN A 414 23.74 13.98 -12.40
CA GLN A 414 24.03 15.15 -13.24
C GLN A 414 25.49 15.61 -13.21
N ILE A 415 26.26 15.28 -12.16
CA ILE A 415 27.65 15.74 -12.01
C ILE A 415 28.61 14.82 -12.77
N GLY A 416 28.19 13.59 -13.09
CA GLY A 416 28.99 12.56 -13.74
C GLY A 416 29.14 12.64 -15.26
N SER A 417 28.47 13.59 -15.93
CA SER A 417 28.70 13.84 -17.36
C SER A 417 29.11 15.29 -17.60
N PRO A 418 30.41 15.62 -17.47
CA PRO A 418 30.91 16.77 -18.20
C PRO A 418 30.76 16.39 -19.67
N ARG A 419 29.72 16.92 -20.33
CA ARG A 419 29.75 17.10 -21.78
C ARG A 419 31.04 17.84 -22.05
N MET A 420 32.06 17.09 -22.48
CA MET A 420 33.31 17.62 -22.94
C MET A 420 32.97 18.41 -24.20
N LEU A 421 32.65 19.69 -24.01
CA LEU A 421 32.64 20.68 -25.06
C LEU A 421 34.07 20.68 -25.59
N ARG A 422 34.33 19.85 -26.60
CA ARG A 422 35.44 20.07 -27.52
C ARG A 422 35.11 21.40 -28.19
N ILE A 423 35.68 22.46 -27.64
CA ILE A 423 35.89 23.71 -28.34
C ILE A 423 36.77 23.34 -29.54
N THR A 424 36.15 23.06 -30.67
CA THR A 424 36.83 23.12 -31.96
C THR A 424 36.98 24.60 -32.25
N ASP A 425 38.18 25.10 -31.99
CA ASP A 425 38.60 26.46 -32.33
C ASP A 425 38.96 26.48 -33.82
N VAL A 426 38.05 27.04 -34.63
CA VAL A 426 38.17 27.34 -36.06
C VAL A 426 37.10 28.43 -36.31
N SER A 427 37.33 29.66 -36.75
CA SER A 427 38.47 30.43 -37.27
C SER A 427 38.18 31.92 -37.04
N ASP A 428 39.19 32.77 -37.28
CA ASP A 428 39.17 34.08 -37.97
C ASP A 428 40.26 34.96 -37.33
N GLU A 429 41.14 35.68 -38.02
CA GLU A 429 41.23 36.13 -39.41
C GLU A 429 42.68 36.65 -39.62
N ALA A 430 43.12 36.75 -40.88
CA ALA A 430 43.91 37.85 -41.45
C ALA A 430 44.99 37.37 -42.46
N THR A 431 44.65 37.52 -43.75
CA THR A 431 45.59 37.78 -44.85
C THR A 431 46.31 39.13 -44.62
N PRO A 432 47.54 39.32 -45.14
CA PRO A 432 47.64 39.93 -46.48
C PRO A 432 48.80 39.40 -47.36
N ASP A 433 48.52 39.42 -48.67
CA ASP A 433 49.35 39.80 -49.83
C ASP A 433 50.85 39.41 -49.87
N GLN A 434 51.29 38.68 -50.91
CA GLN A 434 51.75 39.23 -52.21
C GLN A 434 52.47 38.15 -53.06
N GLU A 435 52.15 38.13 -54.36
CA GLU A 435 52.96 37.81 -55.58
C GLU A 435 54.10 36.77 -55.45
N ASP A 436 54.24 35.74 -56.30
CA ASP A 436 54.54 35.84 -57.74
C ASP A 436 54.73 34.42 -58.34
N GLY A 437 54.59 34.28 -59.67
CA GLY A 437 55.41 33.33 -60.43
C GLY A 437 54.87 31.94 -60.85
N MET A 438 54.17 31.93 -61.99
CA MET A 438 54.51 31.16 -63.22
C MET A 438 54.58 29.61 -63.27
N TYR A 439 53.75 29.07 -64.19
CA TYR A 439 54.06 28.14 -65.31
C TYR A 439 54.20 26.60 -65.10
N TRP A 440 53.25 25.84 -65.71
CA TRP A 440 53.24 24.49 -66.39
C TRP A 440 53.92 23.27 -65.72
N ASP A 441 53.65 21.98 -66.00
CA ASP A 441 52.91 21.15 -66.98
C ASP A 441 52.77 19.78 -66.25
N GLY A 442 51.69 18.99 -66.35
CA GLY A 442 51.50 18.04 -67.46
C GLY A 442 51.47 16.58 -66.95
N LEU A 443 50.43 15.85 -67.39
CA LEU A 443 50.15 14.40 -67.32
C LEU A 443 49.70 13.76 -66.00
#